data_AF-A0A970P2V4-F1
#
_entry.id   AF-A0A970P2V4-F1
#
_cell.length_a   1.000
_cell.length_b   1.000
_cell.length_c   1.000
_cell.angle_alpha   90.00
_cell.angle_beta   90.00
_cell.angle_gamma   90.00
#
_symmetry.space_group_name_H-M   'P 1'
#
loop_
_entity.id
_entity.type
_entity.pdbx_description
1 polymer ?
#
loop_
_entity_poly.entity_id
_entity_poly.type
_entity_poly.pdbx_seq_one_letter_code
_entity_poly.pdbx_strand_id
1 'polypeptide(L)'
;MQNYGIGGTEVQGDASEAISEIPQNRTIVVEKLTADAPFKPEITKGLTSLDEVFQHFSPTVDLEFEDAEGKKLLFKSLADFGVKGITAQSEFLKDLTTQKEQFMKIIRQLKSNKLLRKALENRETKEAMLNAIYALTKEIEEA
;
A
#
# COMPACT_ATOMS: atom_id res chain seq x y z
N MET A 1 61.53 -17.66 33.11
CA MET A 1 62.03 -16.38 33.66
C MET A 1 60.83 -15.59 34.14
N GLN A 2 60.83 -15.15 35.40
CA GLN A 2 59.75 -14.34 35.96
C GLN A 2 59.86 -12.92 35.42
N ASN A 3 58.81 -12.44 34.74
CA ASN A 3 58.71 -11.04 34.35
C ASN A 3 58.39 -10.21 35.59
N TYR A 4 59.40 -9.50 36.09
CA TYR A 4 59.28 -8.47 37.10
C TYR A 4 58.77 -7.19 36.43
N GLY A 5 57.50 -6.86 36.67
CA GLY A 5 56.86 -5.63 36.19
C GLY A 5 55.85 -5.15 37.23
N ILE A 6 56.18 -4.05 37.91
CA ILE A 6 55.28 -3.36 38.84
C ILE A 6 54.56 -2.29 38.02
N GLY A 7 53.36 -2.58 37.55
CA GLY A 7 52.58 -1.63 36.75
C GLY A 7 51.43 -2.30 36.04
N GLY A 8 50.27 -1.62 36.01
CA GLY A 8 49.01 -2.16 35.50
C GLY A 8 49.16 -2.76 34.10
N THR A 9 48.58 -3.94 33.90
CA THR A 9 48.35 -4.52 32.59
C THR A 9 47.44 -3.59 31.79
N GLU A 10 48.01 -2.90 30.80
CA GLU A 10 47.22 -2.28 29.75
C GLU A 10 46.51 -3.42 29.00
N VAL A 11 45.20 -3.54 29.23
CA VAL A 11 44.35 -4.32 28.35
C VAL A 11 44.26 -3.51 27.06
N GLN A 12 44.94 -3.97 26.00
CA GLN A 12 44.72 -3.40 24.68
C GLN A 12 43.23 -3.54 24.38
N GLY A 13 42.51 -2.41 24.40
CA GLY A 13 41.12 -2.38 23.99
C GLY A 13 41.11 -2.83 22.55
N ASP A 14 40.57 -4.03 22.31
CA ASP A 14 40.34 -4.51 20.96
C ASP A 14 39.54 -3.40 20.26
N ALA A 15 40.16 -2.72 19.31
CA ALA A 15 39.51 -1.73 18.45
C ALA A 15 38.63 -2.44 17.41
N SER A 16 37.97 -3.51 17.85
CA SER A 16 36.87 -4.15 17.17
C SER A 16 35.63 -3.67 17.90
N GLU A 17 34.99 -2.63 17.38
CA GLU A 17 33.55 -2.38 17.61
C GLU A 17 32.75 -3.51 16.94
N ALA A 18 33.12 -4.76 17.18
CA ALA A 18 32.33 -5.90 16.78
C ALA A 18 31.07 -5.83 17.64
N ILE A 19 29.92 -5.87 16.97
CA ILE A 19 28.56 -5.95 17.54
C ILE A 19 28.43 -7.31 18.27
N SER A 20 29.27 -7.56 19.26
CA SER A 20 29.60 -8.90 19.75
C SER A 20 28.72 -9.32 20.91
N GLU A 21 27.96 -8.40 21.49
CA GLU A 21 27.14 -8.67 22.67
C GLU A 21 25.75 -8.07 22.53
N ILE A 22 25.03 -8.42 21.45
CA ILE A 22 23.57 -8.30 21.50
C ILE A 22 23.09 -9.44 22.41
N PRO A 23 22.42 -9.14 23.55
CA PRO A 23 21.85 -10.17 24.40
C PRO A 23 20.96 -11.11 23.58
N GLN A 24 21.00 -12.43 23.83
CA GLN A 24 20.22 -13.42 23.04
C GLN A 24 18.70 -13.15 23.03
N ASN A 25 18.20 -12.34 23.96
CA ASN A 25 16.81 -11.89 24.04
C ASN A 25 16.55 -10.56 23.32
N ARG A 26 17.46 -10.09 22.47
CA ARG A 26 17.31 -8.85 21.70
C ARG A 26 17.64 -9.09 20.24
N THR A 27 16.89 -8.43 19.37
CA THR A 27 17.11 -8.44 17.92
C THR A 27 17.30 -7.00 17.47
N ILE A 28 18.26 -6.79 16.57
CA ILE A 28 18.45 -5.51 15.88
C ILE A 28 18.10 -5.72 14.42
N VAL A 29 17.23 -4.87 13.90
CA VAL A 29 16.90 -4.80 12.48
C VAL A 29 17.40 -3.44 11.98
N VAL A 30 18.21 -3.46 10.93
CA VAL A 30 18.78 -2.25 10.32
C VAL A 30 18.36 -2.24 8.86
N GLU A 31 17.38 -1.40 8.53
CA GLU A 31 16.84 -1.29 7.19
C GLU A 31 16.38 0.15 6.89
N LYS A 32 16.27 0.47 5.61
CA LYS A 32 15.63 1.73 5.17
C LYS A 32 14.12 1.53 5.16
N LEU A 33 13.44 2.00 6.21
CA LEU A 33 12.01 1.78 6.43
C LEU A 33 11.10 2.85 5.79
N THR A 34 11.68 3.94 5.25
CA THR A 34 10.98 5.05 4.60
C THR A 34 11.56 5.34 3.21
N ALA A 35 10.81 6.02 2.34
CA ALA A 35 11.26 6.36 0.98
C ALA A 35 12.55 7.20 0.98
N ASP A 36 12.67 8.12 1.93
CA ASP A 36 13.87 8.93 2.13
C ASP A 36 14.66 8.44 3.35
N ALA A 37 15.98 8.38 3.21
CA ALA A 37 16.85 8.04 4.32
C ALA A 37 16.97 9.24 5.27
N PRO A 38 16.92 9.02 6.60
CA PRO A 38 17.10 10.11 7.55
C PRO A 38 18.55 10.62 7.49
N PHE A 39 18.74 11.92 7.75
CA PHE A 39 20.08 12.54 7.78
C PHE A 39 21.00 11.91 8.83
N LYS A 40 20.42 11.39 9.93
CA LYS A 40 21.12 10.62 10.95
C LYS A 40 20.41 9.28 11.16
N PRO A 41 21.15 8.17 11.33
CA PRO A 41 20.55 6.88 11.70
C PRO A 41 19.72 7.01 12.98
N GLU A 42 18.49 6.54 12.92
CA GLU A 42 17.60 6.49 14.07
C GLU A 42 17.69 5.12 14.73
N ILE A 43 17.92 5.10 16.05
CA ILE A 43 17.96 3.87 16.84
C ILE A 43 16.72 3.83 17.74
N THR A 44 15.70 3.12 17.28
CA THR A 44 14.44 2.95 18.02
C THR A 44 14.44 1.62 18.77
N LYS A 45 13.93 1.62 20.00
CA LYS A 45 13.81 0.44 20.86
C LYS A 45 12.36 0.26 21.28
N GLY A 46 11.96 -0.98 21.55
CA GLY A 46 10.64 -1.28 22.11
C GLY A 46 9.51 -1.37 21.09
N LEU A 47 9.81 -1.31 19.79
CA LEU A 47 8.85 -1.67 18.74
C LEU A 47 8.73 -3.20 18.73
N THR A 48 7.58 -3.71 19.15
CA THR A 48 7.31 -5.15 19.30
C THR A 48 6.26 -5.66 18.33
N SER A 49 5.47 -4.76 17.74
CA SER A 49 4.44 -5.08 16.76
C SER A 49 4.68 -4.36 15.43
N LEU A 50 4.12 -4.92 14.35
CA LEU A 50 4.23 -4.31 13.03
C LEU A 50 3.46 -2.98 12.96
N ASP A 51 2.34 -2.87 13.67
CA ASP A 51 1.54 -1.65 13.74
C ASP A 51 2.32 -0.51 14.41
N GLU A 52 3.09 -0.79 15.47
CA GLU A 52 4.00 0.18 16.10
C GLU A 52 5.07 0.66 15.13
N VAL A 53 5.63 -0.24 14.30
CA VAL A 53 6.61 0.12 13.26
C VAL A 53 5.97 1.05 12.23
N PHE A 54 4.78 0.73 11.72
CA PHE A 54 4.07 1.60 10.77
C PHE A 54 3.68 2.95 11.39
N GLN A 55 3.23 2.97 12.64
CA GLN A 55 2.91 4.22 13.33
C GLN A 55 4.15 5.09 13.53
N HIS A 56 5.27 4.49 13.92
CA HIS A 56 6.53 5.20 14.18
C HIS A 56 7.14 5.77 12.90
N PHE A 57 7.32 4.94 11.87
CA PHE A 57 8.01 5.35 10.64
C PHE A 57 7.09 6.00 9.60
N SER A 58 5.77 5.79 9.69
CA SER A 58 4.74 6.39 8.82
C SER A 58 5.16 6.50 7.34
N PRO A 59 5.53 5.37 6.70
CA PRO A 59 6.09 5.39 5.37
C PRO A 59 5.12 6.00 4.38
N THR A 60 5.66 6.92 3.57
CA THR A 60 4.88 7.68 2.60
C THR A 60 5.65 7.77 1.28
N VAL A 61 4.93 7.64 0.16
CA VAL A 61 5.51 7.70 -1.19
C VAL A 61 4.69 8.68 -2.03
N ASP A 62 5.38 9.65 -2.63
CA ASP A 62 4.78 10.56 -3.60
C ASP A 62 4.85 9.89 -4.99
N LEU A 63 3.68 9.70 -5.62
CA LEU A 63 3.57 9.09 -6.95
C LEU A 63 2.85 10.06 -7.89
N GLU A 64 3.36 10.18 -9.11
CA GLU A 64 2.65 10.84 -10.20
C GLU A 64 1.84 9.79 -10.96
N PHE A 65 0.53 10.02 -11.13
CA PHE A 65 -0.30 9.18 -12.00
C PHE A 65 -0.25 9.72 -13.44
N GLU A 66 -0.43 8.85 -14.43
CA GLU A 66 -0.43 9.25 -15.84
C GLU A 66 -1.64 10.11 -16.23
N ASP A 67 -2.75 10.00 -15.51
CA ASP A 67 -4.06 10.59 -15.87
C ASP A 67 -4.70 11.49 -14.79
N ALA A 68 -4.12 11.56 -13.59
CA ALA A 68 -4.58 12.40 -12.48
C ALA A 68 -3.40 13.10 -11.79
N GLU A 69 -3.62 14.32 -11.27
CA GLU A 69 -2.64 15.05 -10.47
C GLU A 69 -2.03 14.15 -9.40
N GLY A 70 -0.70 14.14 -9.32
CA GLY A 70 0.07 13.24 -8.49
C GLY A 70 -0.43 13.19 -7.04
N LYS A 71 -0.37 12.00 -6.44
CA LYS A 71 -0.89 11.77 -5.09
C LYS A 71 0.13 11.09 -4.20
N LYS A 72 0.08 11.51 -2.94
CA LYS A 72 0.83 10.93 -1.83
C LYS A 72 0.12 9.70 -1.30
N LEU A 73 0.78 8.54 -1.35
CA LEU A 73 0.31 7.29 -0.72
C LEU A 73 0.90 7.16 0.69
N LEU A 74 0.02 6.95 1.67
CA LEU A 74 0.37 6.73 3.07
C LEU A 74 0.12 5.27 3.45
N PHE A 75 1.09 4.62 4.08
CA PHE A 75 0.97 3.22 4.49
C PHE A 75 0.91 3.14 6.02
N LYS A 76 -0.23 2.66 6.54
CA LYS A 76 -0.48 2.46 7.98
C LYS A 76 -0.43 0.99 8.38
N SER A 77 -0.55 0.09 7.41
CA SER A 77 -0.53 -1.35 7.63
C SER A 77 -0.13 -2.11 6.36
N LEU A 78 0.10 -3.42 6.47
CA LEU A 78 0.34 -4.28 5.30
C LEU A 78 -0.82 -4.28 4.29
N ALA A 79 -2.05 -4.03 4.73
CA ALA A 79 -3.20 -4.00 3.84
C ALA A 79 -3.14 -2.85 2.83
N ASP A 80 -2.43 -1.76 3.19
CA ASP A 80 -2.31 -0.57 2.35
C ASP A 80 -1.46 -0.82 1.09
N PHE A 81 -0.61 -1.85 1.11
CA PHE A 81 0.16 -2.30 -0.06
C PHE A 81 -0.69 -3.12 -1.05
N GLY A 82 -1.89 -3.54 -0.65
CA GLY A 82 -2.81 -4.23 -1.54
C GLY A 82 -3.53 -3.27 -2.49
N VAL A 83 -4.08 -3.81 -3.59
CA VAL A 83 -4.84 -3.03 -4.58
C VAL A 83 -5.95 -2.20 -3.92
N LYS A 84 -6.68 -2.79 -2.96
CA LYS A 84 -7.74 -2.08 -2.22
C LYS A 84 -7.20 -0.94 -1.36
N GLY A 85 -6.05 -1.14 -0.71
CA GLY A 85 -5.38 -0.13 0.09
C GLY A 85 -4.96 1.07 -0.75
N ILE A 86 -4.28 0.81 -1.88
CA ILE A 86 -3.82 1.84 -2.80
C ILE A 86 -5.01 2.59 -3.44
N THR A 87 -5.99 1.85 -3.97
CA THR A 87 -7.15 2.44 -4.65
C THR A 87 -8.03 3.24 -3.68
N ALA A 88 -8.14 2.85 -2.41
CA ALA A 88 -8.92 3.60 -1.41
C ALA A 88 -8.31 4.97 -1.07
N GLN A 89 -7.02 5.16 -1.29
CA GLN A 89 -6.33 6.41 -0.99
C GLN A 89 -6.46 7.45 -2.11
N SER A 90 -6.85 7.05 -3.32
CA SER A 90 -7.10 7.96 -4.44
C SER A 90 -8.58 8.01 -4.79
N GLU A 91 -9.18 9.20 -4.81
CA GLU A 91 -10.59 9.37 -5.17
C GLU A 91 -10.84 8.90 -6.60
N PHE A 92 -9.96 9.30 -7.52
CA PHE A 92 -9.96 8.83 -8.90
C PHE A 92 -9.91 7.30 -9.02
N LEU A 93 -8.96 6.65 -8.34
CA LEU A 93 -8.84 5.18 -8.41
C LEU A 93 -10.01 4.47 -7.72
N LYS A 94 -10.57 5.05 -6.67
CA LYS A 94 -11.74 4.54 -5.97
C LYS A 94 -12.98 4.60 -6.88
N ASP A 95 -13.17 5.70 -7.60
CA ASP A 95 -14.26 5.86 -8.55
C ASP A 95 -14.11 4.91 -9.72
N LEU A 96 -12.90 4.80 -10.30
CA LEU A 96 -12.60 3.85 -11.36
C LEU A 96 -12.82 2.40 -10.91
N THR A 97 -12.43 2.05 -9.69
CA THR A 97 -12.67 0.72 -9.11
C THR A 97 -14.17 0.47 -8.92
N THR A 98 -14.91 1.47 -8.46
CA THR A 98 -16.38 1.39 -8.30
C THR A 98 -17.06 1.18 -9.64
N GLN A 99 -16.69 1.95 -10.67
CA GLN A 99 -17.22 1.79 -12.03
C GLN A 99 -16.91 0.40 -12.58
N LYS A 100 -15.68 -0.09 -12.42
CA LYS A 100 -15.29 -1.44 -12.82
C LYS A 100 -16.14 -2.51 -12.13
N GLU A 101 -16.39 -2.39 -10.82
CA GLU A 101 -17.23 -3.33 -10.08
C GLU A 101 -18.69 -3.29 -10.55
N GLN A 102 -19.23 -2.10 -10.83
CA GLN A 102 -20.57 -1.93 -11.38
C GLN A 102 -20.68 -2.55 -12.78
N PHE A 103 -19.72 -2.28 -13.68
CA PHE A 103 -19.69 -2.90 -15.00
C PHE A 103 -19.61 -4.42 -14.93
N MET A 104 -18.80 -4.97 -14.03
CA MET A 104 -18.73 -6.41 -13.82
C MET A 104 -20.06 -7.00 -13.33
N LYS A 105 -20.79 -6.30 -12.46
CA LYS A 105 -22.15 -6.70 -12.05
C LYS A 105 -23.11 -6.69 -13.24
N ILE A 106 -23.09 -5.64 -14.05
CA ILE A 106 -23.91 -5.53 -15.27
C ILE A 106 -23.59 -6.68 -16.23
N ILE A 107 -22.32 -6.91 -16.53
CA ILE A 107 -21.88 -7.99 -17.42
C ILE A 107 -22.36 -9.36 -16.90
N ARG A 108 -22.27 -9.62 -15.59
CA ARG A 108 -22.78 -10.88 -15.01
C ARG A 108 -24.28 -11.03 -15.25
N GLN A 109 -25.07 -9.98 -15.04
CA GLN A 109 -26.53 -10.00 -15.28
C GLN A 109 -26.88 -10.19 -16.75
N LEU A 110 -26.13 -9.55 -17.65
CA LEU A 110 -26.31 -9.72 -19.08
C LEU A 110 -25.98 -11.14 -19.55
N LYS A 111 -24.99 -11.79 -18.92
CA LYS A 111 -24.61 -13.18 -19.24
C LYS A 111 -25.56 -14.21 -18.63
N SER A 112 -26.04 -14.00 -17.40
CA SER A 112 -26.89 -14.96 -16.69
C SER A 112 -28.31 -15.00 -17.25
N ASN A 113 -28.83 -13.88 -17.75
CA ASN A 113 -30.19 -13.78 -18.23
C ASN A 113 -30.28 -14.11 -19.74
N LYS A 114 -30.82 -15.29 -20.06
CA LYS A 114 -31.02 -15.74 -21.46
C LYS A 114 -31.88 -14.78 -22.28
N LEU A 115 -32.89 -14.14 -21.69
CA LEU A 115 -33.75 -13.19 -22.39
C LEU A 115 -32.98 -11.93 -22.75
N LEU A 116 -32.23 -11.36 -21.80
CA LEU A 116 -31.39 -10.18 -22.05
C LEU A 116 -30.31 -10.48 -23.10
N ARG A 117 -29.67 -11.65 -23.02
CA ARG A 117 -28.65 -12.04 -24.00
C ARG A 117 -29.24 -12.11 -25.41
N LYS A 118 -30.42 -12.74 -25.57
CA LYS A 118 -31.12 -12.84 -26.86
C LYS A 118 -31.62 -11.49 -27.37
N ALA A 119 -32.07 -10.61 -26.46
CA ALA A 119 -32.46 -9.24 -26.78
C ALA A 119 -31.26 -8.37 -27.22
N LEU A 120 -30.05 -8.64 -26.70
CA LEU A 120 -28.83 -7.96 -27.14
C LEU A 120 -28.28 -8.47 -28.49
N GLU A 121 -28.62 -9.70 -28.88
CA GLU A 121 -28.26 -10.28 -30.18
C GLU A 121 -29.07 -9.68 -31.34
N ASN A 122 -30.29 -9.21 -31.09
CA ASN A 122 -31.11 -8.50 -32.09
C ASN A 122 -30.84 -6.99 -32.04
N ARG A 123 -30.52 -6.41 -33.20
CA ARG A 123 -30.15 -5.00 -33.36
C ARG A 123 -31.29 -4.04 -32.96
N GLU A 124 -32.52 -4.37 -33.29
CA GLU A 124 -33.70 -3.54 -33.00
C GLU A 124 -33.97 -3.45 -31.49
N THR A 125 -33.97 -4.61 -30.81
CA THR A 125 -34.18 -4.65 -29.35
C THR A 125 -33.00 -4.06 -28.57
N LYS A 126 -31.78 -4.14 -29.10
CA LYS A 126 -30.61 -3.47 -28.53
C LYS A 126 -30.72 -1.95 -28.63
N GLU A 127 -31.12 -1.41 -29.78
CA GLU A 127 -31.35 0.02 -29.95
C GLU A 127 -32.48 0.52 -29.05
N ALA A 128 -33.60 -0.21 -28.96
CA ALA A 128 -34.68 0.13 -28.05
C ALA A 128 -34.23 0.15 -26.58
N MET A 129 -33.39 -0.80 -26.16
CA MET A 129 -32.85 -0.87 -24.80
C MET A 129 -31.88 0.28 -24.50
N LEU A 130 -31.03 0.66 -25.46
CA LEU A 130 -30.15 1.83 -25.35
C LEU A 130 -30.95 3.12 -25.23
N ASN A 131 -31.98 3.30 -26.06
CA ASN A 131 -32.86 4.47 -25.99
C ASN A 131 -33.59 4.58 -24.66
N ALA A 132 -34.05 3.45 -24.09
CA ALA A 132 -34.65 3.43 -22.77
C ALA A 132 -33.65 3.83 -21.67
N ILE A 133 -32.40 3.36 -21.75
CA ILE A 133 -31.34 3.76 -20.80
C ILE A 133 -31.05 5.26 -20.94
N TYR A 134 -30.92 5.78 -22.16
CA TYR A 134 -30.68 7.22 -22.37
C TYR A 134 -31.84 8.09 -21.87
N ALA A 135 -33.09 7.65 -22.06
CA ALA A 135 -34.25 8.34 -21.52
C ALA A 135 -34.22 8.37 -19.98
N LEU A 136 -33.91 7.25 -19.32
CA LEU A 136 -33.78 7.18 -17.86
C LEU A 136 -32.61 8.04 -17.34
N THR A 137 -31.46 8.04 -18.03
CA THR A 137 -30.32 8.91 -17.64
C THR A 137 -30.73 10.38 -17.74
N LYS A 138 -31.42 10.76 -18.82
CA LYS A 138 -31.90 12.12 -19.01
C LYS A 138 -32.90 12.54 -17.93
N GLU A 139 -33.83 11.66 -17.55
CA GLU A 139 -34.77 11.91 -16.45
C GLU A 139 -34.04 12.13 -15.10
N ILE A 140 -32.92 11.46 -14.86
CA ILE A 140 -32.11 11.63 -13.64
C ILE A 140 -31.28 12.92 -13.68
N GLU A 141 -30.78 13.33 -14.85
CA GLU A 141 -30.01 14.57 -15.01
C GLU A 141 -30.87 15.85 -14.97
N GLU A 142 -32.14 15.74 -15.35
CA GLU A 142 -33.12 16.84 -15.33
C GLU A 142 -33.84 16.99 -13.96
N ALA A 143 -33.57 16.09 -13.00
CA ALA A 143 -34.15 16.06 -11.65
C ALA A 143 -33.21 16.66 -10.59
#